data_AF-A0AA38CIP5-F1
#
_entry.id   AF-A0AA38CIP5-F1
#
_cell.length_a   1.000
_cell.length_b   1.000
_cell.length_c   1.000
_cell.angle_alpha   90.00
_cell.angle_beta   90.00
_cell.angle_gamma   90.00
#
_symmetry.space_group_name_H-M   'P 1'
#
loop_
_entity.id
_entity.type
_entity.pdbx_description
1 polymer ?
#
loop_
_entity_poly.entity_id
_entity_poly.type
_entity_poly.pdbx_seq_one_letter_code
_entity_poly.pdbx_strand_id
1 'polypeptide(L)'
;PECQVMITDGGTVTCFGKCHSIKLAMGDYILNSPMYAISMGGADIVLGVQWLTTLGTIEMNFQGLFMRFHSEGRTFELRGLRAKSPQI
;
A
#
# COMPACT_ATOMS: atom_id res chain seq x y z
N PRO A 1 23.38 -2.07 -8.47
CA PRO A 1 23.24 -0.91 -7.56
C PRO A 1 22.43 -1.31 -6.34
N GLU A 2 23.03 -1.25 -5.15
CA GLU A 2 22.33 -1.44 -3.89
C GLU A 2 21.35 -0.28 -3.69
N CYS A 3 20.05 -0.59 -3.71
CA CYS A 3 19.01 0.39 -3.39
C CYS A 3 18.83 0.37 -1.87
N GLN A 4 18.96 1.53 -1.23
CA GLN A 4 18.67 1.71 0.19
C GLN A 4 17.39 2.52 0.33
N VAL A 5 16.49 2.07 1.20
CA VAL A 5 15.22 2.74 1.49
C VAL A 5 15.23 3.18 2.95
N MET A 6 14.96 4.45 3.21
CA MET A 6 14.77 4.97 4.56
C MET A 6 13.38 4.59 5.04
N ILE A 7 13.30 4.03 6.24
CA ILE A 7 12.05 3.63 6.89
C ILE A 7 11.64 4.66 7.96
N THR A 8 10.47 4.45 8.58
CA THR A 8 9.79 5.45 9.42
C THR A 8 10.55 5.86 10.68
N ASP A 9 11.49 5.03 11.16
CA ASP A 9 12.33 5.31 12.32
C ASP A 9 13.64 6.02 11.95
N GLY A 10 13.83 6.38 10.68
CA GLY A 10 15.05 7.00 10.16
C GLY A 10 16.17 6.01 9.84
N GLY A 11 15.98 4.72 10.12
CA GLY A 11 16.88 3.64 9.68
C GLY A 11 16.83 3.43 8.17
N THR A 12 17.80 2.71 7.64
CA THR A 12 17.83 2.29 6.23
C THR A 12 17.80 0.78 6.11
N VAL A 13 17.04 0.29 5.13
CA VAL A 13 16.96 -1.14 4.80
C VAL A 13 17.47 -1.34 3.37
N THR A 14 18.30 -2.35 3.19
CA THR A 14 18.77 -2.76 1.86
C THR A 14 17.64 -3.43 1.09
N CYS A 15 17.43 -2.97 -0.13
CA CYS A 15 16.51 -3.57 -1.08
C CYS A 15 17.15 -4.79 -1.74
N PHE A 16 16.43 -5.92 -1.68
CA PHE A 16 16.85 -7.18 -2.29
C PHE A 16 16.62 -7.22 -3.81
N GLY A 17 15.79 -6.31 -4.33
CA GLY A 17 15.53 -6.22 -5.76
C GLY A 17 14.24 -5.46 -6.09
N LYS A 18 14.04 -5.24 -7.39
CA LYS A 18 12.84 -4.60 -7.93
C LYS A 18 12.01 -5.61 -8.71
N CYS A 19 10.77 -5.82 -8.30
CA CYS A 19 9.79 -6.61 -9.00
C CYS A 19 9.03 -5.69 -9.97
N HIS A 20 9.18 -5.90 -11.27
CA HIS A 20 8.72 -4.95 -12.30
C HIS A 20 7.24 -5.04 -12.66
N SER A 21 6.55 -6.13 -12.29
CA SER A 21 5.16 -6.37 -12.73
C SER A 21 4.37 -7.13 -11.67
N ILE A 22 4.19 -6.51 -10.50
CA ILE A 22 3.31 -7.04 -9.46
C ILE A 22 1.90 -6.50 -9.72
N LYS A 23 0.94 -7.42 -9.81
CA LYS A 23 -0.49 -7.11 -9.74
C LYS A 23 -0.96 -7.35 -8.31
N LEU A 24 -1.24 -6.27 -7.61
CA LEU A 24 -1.80 -6.32 -6.26
C LEU A 24 -3.30 -6.06 -6.32
N ALA A 25 -4.09 -7.05 -5.92
CA ALA A 25 -5.53 -6.89 -5.78
C ALA A 25 -5.87 -6.38 -4.38
N MET A 26 -6.64 -5.29 -4.30
CA MET A 26 -7.17 -4.71 -3.07
C MET A 26 -8.67 -4.52 -3.24
N GLY A 27 -9.44 -5.54 -2.84
CA GLY A 27 -10.85 -5.62 -3.21
C GLY A 27 -11.01 -5.65 -4.74
N ASP A 28 -11.81 -4.72 -5.28
CA ASP A 28 -12.05 -4.58 -6.72
C ASP A 28 -10.96 -3.80 -7.47
N TYR A 29 -10.04 -3.15 -6.75
CA TYR A 29 -8.99 -2.35 -7.36
C TYR A 29 -7.73 -3.18 -7.58
N ILE A 30 -7.18 -3.13 -8.80
CA ILE A 30 -5.92 -3.80 -9.15
C ILE A 30 -4.85 -2.74 -9.34
N LEU A 31 -3.88 -2.72 -8.43
CA LEU A 31 -2.67 -1.92 -8.59
C LEU A 31 -1.64 -2.70 -9.42
N ASN A 32 -1.24 -2.12 -10.55
CA ASN A 32 -0.09 -2.59 -11.32
C ASN A 32 1.05 -1.59 -11.18
N SER A 33 2.02 -1.91 -10.33
CA SER A 33 3.14 -1.02 -10.01
C SER A 33 4.40 -1.83 -9.73
N PRO A 34 5.59 -1.34 -10.12
CA PRO A 34 6.82 -1.94 -9.66
C PRO A 34 6.94 -1.83 -8.13
N MET A 35 7.42 -2.90 -7.50
CA MET A 35 7.64 -2.95 -6.05
C MET A 35 9.10 -3.25 -5.72
N TYR A 36 9.55 -2.76 -4.57
CA TYR A 36 10.87 -3.04 -4.03
C TYR A 36 10.75 -4.07 -2.91
N ALA A 37 11.55 -5.14 -2.99
CA ALA A 37 11.60 -6.16 -1.96
C ALA A 37 12.53 -5.71 -0.83
N ILE A 38 11.99 -5.56 0.39
CA ILE A 38 12.73 -5.18 1.59
C ILE A 38 12.37 -6.13 2.73
N SER A 39 13.32 -6.39 3.64
CA SER A 39 13.05 -7.20 4.83
C SER A 39 12.43 -6.30 5.89
N MET A 40 11.11 -6.31 5.95
CA MET A 40 10.34 -5.49 6.88
C MET A 40 9.51 -6.38 7.81
N GLY A 41 9.51 -6.07 9.10
CA GLY A 41 8.58 -6.66 10.06
C GLY A 41 7.29 -5.85 10.15
N GLY A 42 6.15 -6.53 10.28
CA GLY A 42 4.87 -5.92 10.65
C GLY A 42 3.88 -5.61 9.53
N ALA A 43 4.30 -5.59 8.26
CA ALA A 43 3.40 -5.52 7.11
C ALA A 43 3.98 -6.27 5.90
N ASP A 44 3.11 -6.75 5.02
CA ASP A 44 3.54 -7.46 3.81
C ASP A 44 3.90 -6.48 2.68
N ILE A 45 3.18 -5.37 2.57
CA ILE A 45 3.33 -4.37 1.50
C ILE A 45 3.14 -2.96 2.08
N VAL A 46 4.05 -2.05 1.72
CA VAL A 46 3.90 -0.60 1.97
C VAL A 46 3.62 0.11 0.67
N LEU A 47 2.46 0.76 0.57
CA LEU A 47 2.13 1.63 -0.54
C LEU A 47 2.47 3.06 -0.14
N GLY A 48 3.60 3.55 -0.64
CA GLY A 48 4.12 4.86 -0.30
C GLY A 48 3.41 6.01 -1.02
N VAL A 49 3.90 7.23 -0.76
CA VAL A 49 3.39 8.47 -1.36
C VAL A 49 3.39 8.44 -2.89
N GLN A 50 4.33 7.73 -3.51
CA GLN A 50 4.38 7.57 -4.96
C GLN A 50 3.10 6.93 -5.54
N TRP A 51 2.49 5.99 -4.85
CA TRP A 51 1.20 5.44 -5.27
C TRP A 51 0.06 6.41 -4.94
N LEU A 52 0.06 7.00 -3.74
CA LEU A 52 -0.99 7.91 -3.30
C LEU A 52 -1.15 9.12 -4.23
N THR A 53 -0.05 9.66 -4.77
CA THR A 53 -0.10 10.78 -5.73
C THR A 53 -0.80 10.44 -7.04
N THR A 54 -0.85 9.15 -7.42
CA THR A 54 -1.58 8.70 -8.64
C THR A 54 -3.09 8.74 -8.48
N LEU A 55 -3.58 8.78 -7.24
CA LEU A 55 -5.02 8.75 -6.93
C LEU A 55 -5.67 10.14 -6.99
N GLY A 56 -4.86 11.21 -6.94
CA GLY A 56 -5.35 12.58 -6.85
C GLY A 56 -6.11 12.83 -5.55
N THR A 57 -7.35 13.29 -5.66
CA THR A 57 -8.21 13.55 -4.50
C THR A 57 -8.77 12.25 -3.96
N ILE A 58 -8.57 12.01 -2.66
CA ILE A 58 -9.09 10.85 -1.94
C ILE A 58 -10.00 11.29 -0.78
N GLU A 59 -11.01 10.49 -0.50
CA GLU A 59 -11.79 10.55 0.74
C GLU A 59 -11.30 9.44 1.66
N MET A 60 -10.98 9.77 2.91
CA MET A 60 -10.50 8.79 3.87
C MET A 60 -11.25 8.95 5.19
N ASN A 61 -11.76 7.84 5.70
CA ASN A 61 -12.39 7.78 7.01
C ASN A 61 -11.66 6.76 7.87
N PHE A 62 -10.87 7.26 8.84
CA PHE A 62 -10.06 6.42 9.72
C PHE A 62 -10.90 5.63 10.73
N GLN A 63 -12.03 6.17 11.18
CA GLN A 63 -12.91 5.46 12.11
C GLN A 63 -13.71 4.35 11.40
N GLY A 64 -14.20 4.64 10.19
CA GLY A 64 -14.91 3.71 9.32
C GLY A 64 -13.99 2.74 8.56
N LEU A 65 -12.67 2.94 8.66
CA LEU A 65 -11.61 2.21 7.97
C LEU A 65 -11.90 2.08 6.47
N PHE A 66 -12.14 3.19 5.78
CA PHE A 66 -12.24 3.19 4.32
C PHE A 66 -11.45 4.32 3.68
N MET A 67 -11.01 4.05 2.45
CA MET A 67 -10.43 5.02 1.53
C MET A 67 -11.19 4.91 0.20
N ARG A 68 -11.61 6.04 -0.35
CA ARG A 68 -12.34 6.12 -1.62
C ARG A 68 -11.64 7.08 -2.56
N PHE A 69 -11.48 6.68 -3.81
CA PHE A 69 -10.80 7.47 -4.84
C PHE A 69 -11.38 7.17 -6.22
N HIS A 70 -11.14 8.08 -7.17
CA HIS A 70 -11.57 7.93 -8.54
C HIS A 70 -10.39 7.48 -9.41
N SER A 71 -10.57 6.42 -10.19
CA SER A 71 -9.57 5.92 -11.13
C SER A 71 -10.27 5.28 -12.32
N GLU A 72 -9.72 5.43 -13.52
CA GLU A 72 -10.26 4.82 -14.75
C GLU A 72 -11.78 5.08 -14.99
N GLY A 73 -12.28 6.25 -14.61
CA GLY A 73 -13.70 6.59 -14.77
C GLY A 73 -14.65 5.95 -13.75
N ARG A 74 -14.12 5.21 -12.76
CA ARG A 74 -14.89 4.56 -11.68
C ARG A 74 -14.40 5.02 -10.31
N THR A 75 -15.32 5.05 -9.35
CA THR A 75 -14.99 5.22 -7.94
C THR A 75 -14.70 3.85 -7.31
N PHE A 76 -13.53 3.74 -6.70
CA PHE A 76 -13.10 2.57 -5.94
C PHE A 76 -13.15 2.87 -4.44
N GLU A 77 -13.48 1.86 -3.64
CA GLU A 77 -13.40 1.91 -2.19
C GLU A 77 -12.53 0.76 -1.68
N LEU A 78 -11.47 1.10 -0.97
CA LEU A 78 -10.69 0.16 -0.18
C LEU A 78 -11.21 0.17 1.24
N ARG A 79 -11.54 -1.00 1.77
CA ARG A 79 -12.08 -1.16 3.12
C ARG A 79 -11.10 -1.96 3.97
N GLY A 80 -10.75 -1.40 5.12
CA GLY A 80 -9.90 -2.05 6.10
C GLY A 80 -10.57 -3.29 6.67
N LEU A 81 -9.75 -4.30 6.96
CA LEU A 81 -10.21 -5.51 7.62
C LEU A 81 -10.60 -5.13 9.06
N ARG A 82 -11.84 -5.41 9.45
CA ARG A 82 -12.20 -5.35 10.87
C ARG A 82 -11.47 -6.49 11.56
N ALA A 83 -10.72 -6.17 12.62
CA ALA A 83 -10.25 -7.22 13.52
C ALA A 83 -11.49 -8.00 13.97
N LYS A 84 -11.50 -9.33 13.74
CA LYS A 84 -12.32 -10.18 14.58
C LYS A 84 -11.81 -9.89 15.99
N SER A 85 -12.69 -9.49 16.91
CA SER A 85 -12.36 -9.44 18.33
C SER A 85 -11.59 -10.72 18.67
N PRO A 86 -10.49 -10.65 19.45
CA PRO A 86 -9.91 -11.86 19.98
C PRO A 86 -11.05 -12.58 20.71
N GLN A 87 -11.44 -13.74 20.21
CA GLN A 87 -12.32 -14.62 20.96
C GLN A 87 -11.44 -15.15 22.08
N ILE A 88 -11.55 -14.55 23.27
CA ILE A 88 -10.98 -15.06 24.51
C ILE A 88 -11.95 -16.12 25.04
#